data_AF-A0A8K0NAH0-F1
#
_entry.id   AF-A0A8K0NAH0-F1
#
_cell.length_a   1.000
_cell.length_b   1.000
_cell.length_c   1.000
_cell.angle_alpha   90.00
_cell.angle_beta   90.00
_cell.angle_gamma   90.00
#
_symmetry.space_group_name_H-M   'P 1'
#
loop_
_entity.id
_entity.type
_entity.pdbx_description
1 polymer ?
#
loop_
_entity_poly.entity_id
_entity_poly.type
_entity_poly.pdbx_seq_one_letter_code
_entity_poly.pdbx_strand_id
1 'polypeptide(L)'
;MQHHAVRRRKQMARTKRIGGGTAAWTRRQMVSRKKWALVEGSRKPRSHIERRMKKLRRLLPNGESMELEGLFRETADYIMCLQMQVKVMQIMVSVLSPMDSGD
;
A
#
# COMPACT_ATOMS: atom_id res chain seq x y z
N MET A 1 -40.90 46.42 58.68
CA MET A 1 -40.49 45.81 57.39
C MET A 1 -39.07 45.28 57.54
N GLN A 2 -38.88 43.97 57.63
CA GLN A 2 -37.56 43.34 57.64
C GLN A 2 -37.58 42.16 56.67
N HIS A 3 -36.62 42.15 55.75
CA HIS A 3 -36.58 41.33 54.56
C HIS A 3 -36.12 39.89 54.83
N HIS A 4 -36.74 38.96 54.09
CA HIS A 4 -36.35 37.55 53.95
C HIS A 4 -34.90 37.35 53.47
N ALA A 5 -34.26 36.26 53.90
CA ALA A 5 -33.44 35.41 53.03
C ALA A 5 -33.18 34.02 53.65
N VAL A 6 -33.72 32.99 52.99
CA VAL A 6 -33.47 31.57 53.23
C VAL A 6 -32.11 31.19 52.60
N ARG A 7 -31.13 30.74 53.39
CA ARG A 7 -29.89 30.13 52.87
C ARG A 7 -29.96 28.61 52.99
N ARG A 8 -30.17 27.96 51.83
CA ARG A 8 -30.15 26.51 51.61
C ARG A 8 -28.78 25.92 52.00
N ARG A 9 -28.76 25.02 52.98
CA ARG A 9 -27.61 24.16 53.30
C ARG A 9 -27.71 22.89 52.44
N LYS A 10 -26.90 22.77 51.38
CA LYS A 10 -26.76 21.51 50.62
C LYS A 10 -25.70 20.63 51.31
N GLN A 11 -26.09 19.44 51.74
CA GLN A 11 -25.20 18.37 52.19
C GLN A 11 -24.35 17.87 51.01
N MET A 12 -23.04 17.74 51.20
CA MET A 12 -22.16 17.04 50.27
C MET A 12 -21.98 15.60 50.75
N ALA A 13 -22.45 14.65 49.94
CA ALA A 13 -22.26 13.23 50.19
C ALA A 13 -20.79 12.83 49.94
N ARG A 14 -20.16 12.27 50.97
CA ARG A 14 -18.89 11.53 50.90
C ARG A 14 -19.04 10.38 49.91
N THR A 15 -18.54 10.53 48.67
CA THR A 15 -18.32 9.38 47.80
C THR A 15 -17.05 8.67 48.22
N LYS A 16 -17.21 7.42 48.67
CA LYS A 16 -16.15 6.53 49.12
C LYS A 16 -15.15 6.30 47.97
N ARG A 17 -13.89 6.64 48.20
CA ARG A 17 -12.76 6.11 47.45
C ARG A 17 -12.71 4.60 47.70
N ILE A 18 -13.00 3.79 46.67
CA ILE A 18 -12.77 2.35 46.68
C ILE A 18 -11.85 2.04 45.51
N GLY A 19 -10.75 1.36 45.83
CA GLY A 19 -9.61 1.12 44.96
C GLY A 19 -9.95 0.41 43.65
N GLY A 20 -9.10 0.68 42.65
CA GLY A 20 -9.22 0.10 41.32
C GLY A 20 -7.94 0.30 40.50
N GLY A 21 -6.77 0.08 41.10
CA GLY A 21 -5.48 0.40 40.50
C GLY A 21 -4.99 -0.58 39.41
N THR A 22 -5.55 -1.78 39.30
CA THR A 22 -4.97 -2.84 38.45
C THR A 22 -5.87 -3.27 37.29
N ALA A 23 -7.20 -3.25 37.46
CA ALA A 23 -8.15 -3.70 36.44
C ALA A 23 -8.38 -2.70 35.29
N ALA A 24 -8.07 -1.42 35.49
CA ALA A 24 -8.15 -0.40 34.44
C ALA A 24 -6.95 -0.44 33.49
N TRP A 25 -5.77 -0.80 34.01
CA TRP A 25 -4.52 -0.81 33.26
C TRP A 25 -4.44 -1.97 32.26
N THR A 26 -4.85 -3.18 32.69
CA THR A 26 -4.89 -4.38 31.86
C THR A 26 -5.92 -4.27 30.72
N ARG A 27 -7.05 -3.62 30.98
CA ARG A 27 -8.09 -3.38 29.96
C ARG A 27 -7.58 -2.47 28.83
N ARG A 28 -6.84 -1.42 29.17
CA ARG A 28 -6.27 -0.48 28.17
C ARG A 28 -5.23 -1.16 27.27
N GLN A 29 -4.39 -2.01 27.85
CA GLN A 29 -3.39 -2.79 27.11
C GLN A 29 -4.01 -3.80 26.12
N MET A 30 -5.09 -4.47 26.52
CA MET A 30 -5.78 -5.41 25.62
C MET A 30 -6.52 -4.72 24.47
N VAL A 31 -7.13 -3.55 24.72
CA VAL A 31 -7.80 -2.75 23.67
C VAL A 31 -6.77 -2.25 22.66
N SER A 32 -5.58 -1.84 23.09
CA SER A 32 -4.49 -1.47 22.19
C SER A 32 -4.06 -2.66 21.33
N ARG A 33 -3.73 -3.83 21.91
CA ARG A 33 -3.27 -5.01 21.14
C ARG A 33 -4.30 -5.49 20.11
N LYS A 34 -5.60 -5.47 20.46
CA LYS A 34 -6.67 -5.88 19.55
C LYS A 34 -6.89 -4.88 18.41
N LYS A 35 -6.53 -3.60 18.62
CA LYS A 35 -6.65 -2.55 17.59
C LYS A 35 -5.56 -2.66 16.52
N TRP A 36 -4.34 -3.07 16.88
CA TRP A 36 -3.25 -3.32 15.92
C TRP A 36 -3.45 -4.61 15.12
N ALA A 37 -3.96 -5.66 15.76
CA ALA A 37 -4.24 -6.94 15.10
C ALA A 37 -5.29 -6.85 13.97
N LEU A 38 -6.15 -5.81 13.98
CA LEU A 38 -7.14 -5.57 12.92
C LEU A 38 -6.56 -4.76 11.73
N VAL A 39 -5.42 -4.09 11.89
CA VAL A 39 -4.81 -3.24 10.86
C VAL A 39 -3.88 -4.05 9.94
N GLU A 40 -3.19 -5.06 10.46
CA GLU A 40 -2.26 -5.89 9.67
C GLU A 40 -2.97 -6.85 8.67
N GLY A 41 -4.26 -7.13 8.86
CA GLY A 41 -4.98 -8.20 8.15
C GLY A 41 -5.79 -7.79 6.92
N SER A 42 -5.88 -6.50 6.57
CA SER A 42 -6.84 -6.04 5.55
C SER A 42 -6.33 -6.03 4.10
N ARG A 43 -5.13 -6.57 3.83
CA ARG A 43 -4.61 -6.63 2.45
C ARG A 43 -5.38 -7.71 1.68
N LYS A 44 -6.50 -7.31 1.06
CA LYS A 44 -7.21 -8.12 0.06
C LYS A 44 -6.17 -8.72 -0.91
N PRO A 45 -6.22 -10.03 -1.19
CA PRO A 45 -5.33 -10.64 -2.16
C PRO A 45 -5.46 -9.89 -3.48
N ARG A 46 -4.36 -9.32 -3.98
CA ARG A 46 -4.36 -8.66 -5.29
C ARG A 46 -4.86 -9.64 -6.34
N SER A 47 -5.76 -9.18 -7.20
CA SER A 47 -6.28 -9.98 -8.29
C SER A 47 -5.15 -10.51 -9.17
N HIS A 48 -5.39 -11.63 -9.87
CA HIS A 48 -4.41 -12.18 -10.79
C HIS A 48 -4.03 -11.17 -11.90
N ILE A 49 -5.00 -10.35 -12.32
CA ILE A 49 -4.80 -9.26 -13.27
C ILE A 49 -3.85 -8.21 -12.71
N GLU A 50 -4.05 -7.72 -11.48
CA GLU A 50 -3.12 -6.76 -10.87
C GLU A 50 -1.69 -7.28 -10.75
N ARG A 51 -1.51 -8.58 -10.47
CA ARG A 51 -0.18 -9.19 -10.44
C ARG A 51 0.47 -9.18 -11.82
N ARG A 52 -0.28 -9.51 -12.87
CA ARG A 52 0.19 -9.45 -14.26
C ARG A 52 0.51 -8.02 -14.68
N MET A 53 -0.34 -7.05 -14.33
CA MET A 53 -0.10 -5.63 -14.59
C MET A 53 1.16 -5.13 -13.87
N LYS A 54 1.38 -5.53 -12.61
CA LYS A 54 2.62 -5.19 -11.90
C LYS A 54 3.87 -5.76 -12.58
N LYS A 55 3.78 -6.98 -13.15
CA LYS A 55 4.89 -7.56 -13.92
C LYS A 55 5.13 -6.78 -15.20
N LEU A 56 4.07 -6.48 -15.97
CA LEU A 56 4.17 -5.74 -17.21
C LEU A 56 4.84 -4.37 -17.00
N ARG A 57 4.43 -3.62 -15.97
CA ARG A 57 5.02 -2.32 -15.60
C ARG A 57 6.52 -2.37 -15.33
N ARG A 58 7.04 -3.48 -14.84
CA ARG A 58 8.48 -3.66 -14.55
C ARG A 58 9.30 -4.00 -15.78
N LEU A 59 8.66 -4.45 -16.85
CA LEU A 59 9.33 -4.79 -18.11
C LEU A 59 9.46 -3.59 -19.04
N LEU A 60 8.61 -2.57 -18.87
CA LEU A 60 8.60 -1.39 -19.73
C LEU A 60 9.49 -0.28 -19.18
N PRO A 61 10.12 0.51 -20.06
CA PRO A 61 10.70 1.79 -19.66
C PRO A 61 9.60 2.67 -19.05
N ASN A 62 9.87 3.28 -17.90
CA ASN A 62 8.92 4.16 -17.19
C ASN A 62 7.55 3.53 -16.84
N GLY A 63 7.42 2.20 -16.82
CA GLY A 63 6.13 1.53 -16.66
C GLY A 63 5.51 1.66 -15.26
N GLU A 64 6.28 1.98 -14.22
CA GLU A 64 5.73 2.14 -12.86
C GLU A 64 4.80 3.37 -12.73
N SER A 65 5.03 4.43 -13.50
CA SER A 65 4.26 5.68 -13.46
C SER A 65 3.08 5.74 -14.44
N MET A 66 2.92 4.75 -15.32
CA MET A 66 1.91 4.81 -16.39
C MET A 66 0.48 4.49 -15.92
N GLU A 67 -0.53 5.09 -16.54
CA GLU A 67 -1.91 4.61 -16.44
C GLU A 67 -2.11 3.34 -17.30
N LEU A 68 -3.20 2.60 -17.11
CA LEU A 68 -3.44 1.34 -17.82
C LEU A 68 -3.45 1.48 -19.35
N GLU A 69 -4.14 2.48 -19.90
CA GLU A 69 -4.20 2.69 -21.36
C GLU A 69 -2.82 3.02 -21.93
N GLY A 70 -2.11 3.97 -21.29
CA GLY A 70 -0.73 4.31 -21.64
C GLY A 70 0.22 3.11 -21.54
N LEU A 71 0.02 2.24 -20.54
CA LEU A 71 0.82 1.02 -20.36
C LEU A 71 0.70 0.09 -21.57
N PHE A 72 -0.50 -0.12 -22.11
CA PHE A 72 -0.69 -0.99 -23.27
C PHE A 72 -0.13 -0.39 -24.55
N ARG A 73 -0.31 0.92 -24.75
CA ARG A 73 0.27 1.63 -25.89
C ARG A 73 1.80 1.56 -25.86
N GLU A 74 2.41 1.91 -24.73
CA GLU A 74 3.87 1.80 -24.55
C GLU A 74 4.36 0.37 -24.72
N THR A 75 3.57 -0.62 -24.27
CA THR A 75 3.92 -2.04 -24.48
C THR A 75 4.01 -2.38 -25.97
N ALA A 76 3.04 -1.94 -26.77
CA ALA A 76 3.04 -2.18 -28.20
C ALA A 76 4.23 -1.50 -28.89
N ASP A 77 4.48 -0.24 -28.56
CA ASP A 77 5.59 0.53 -29.10
C ASP A 77 6.94 -0.13 -28.71
N TYR A 78 7.10 -0.52 -27.45
CA TYR A 78 8.33 -1.14 -26.96
C TYR A 78 8.58 -2.52 -27.58
N ILE A 79 7.55 -3.34 -27.77
CA ILE A 79 7.68 -4.61 -28.51
C ILE A 79 8.19 -4.36 -29.92
N MET A 80 7.61 -3.37 -30.63
CA MET A 80 8.02 -3.06 -32.00
C MET A 80 9.46 -2.56 -32.06
N CYS A 81 9.88 -1.70 -31.12
CA CYS A 81 11.27 -1.27 -30.99
C CYS A 81 12.21 -2.45 -30.75
N LEU A 82 11.90 -3.36 -29.81
CA LEU A 82 12.72 -4.54 -29.53
C LEU A 82 12.84 -5.47 -30.75
N GLN A 83 11.73 -5.72 -31.45
CA GLN A 83 11.73 -6.52 -32.68
C GLN A 83 12.66 -5.92 -33.74
N MET A 84 12.59 -4.60 -33.94
CA MET A 84 13.45 -3.91 -34.89
C MET A 84 14.93 -3.93 -34.48
N GLN A 85 15.22 -3.72 -33.19
CA GLN A 85 16.58 -3.82 -32.66
C GLN A 85 17.19 -5.21 -32.92
N VAL A 86 16.45 -6.28 -32.61
CA VAL A 86 16.90 -7.65 -32.87
C VAL A 86 17.12 -7.88 -34.37
N LYS A 87 16.21 -7.41 -35.23
CA LYS A 87 16.35 -7.53 -36.69
C LYS A 87 17.61 -6.83 -37.21
N VAL A 88 17.89 -5.62 -36.72
CA VAL A 88 19.12 -4.89 -37.08
C VAL A 88 20.36 -5.66 -36.62
N MET A 89 20.38 -6.15 -35.37
CA MET A 89 21.50 -6.95 -34.86
C MET A 89 21.73 -8.21 -35.70
N GLN A 90 20.66 -8.89 -36.13
CA GLN A 90 20.77 -10.05 -37.02
C GLN A 90 21.36 -9.69 -38.39
N ILE A 91 20.93 -8.56 -38.97
CA ILE A 91 21.49 -8.07 -40.23
C ILE A 91 22.99 -7.75 -40.05
N MET A 92 23.35 -7.04 -38.98
CA MET A 92 24.74 -6.73 -38.68
C MET A 92 25.57 -8.00 -38.56
N VAL A 93 25.09 -9.03 -37.83
CA VAL A 93 25.77 -10.32 -37.74
C VAL A 93 25.88 -10.98 -39.12
N SER A 94 24.82 -10.98 -39.95
CA SER A 94 24.90 -11.58 -41.29
C SER A 94 25.88 -10.89 -42.24
N VAL A 95 26.06 -9.57 -42.11
CA VAL A 95 26.96 -8.78 -42.96
C VAL A 95 28.39 -8.82 -42.46
N LEU A 96 28.59 -8.82 -41.14
CA LEU A 96 29.90 -8.72 -40.50
C LEU A 96 30.49 -10.08 -40.11
N SER A 97 29.68 -11.13 -40.04
CA SER A 97 30.22 -12.48 -39.96
C SER A 97 31.04 -12.69 -41.22
N PRO A 98 32.34 -12.98 -41.10
CA PRO A 98 33.12 -13.38 -42.26
C PRO A 98 32.36 -14.53 -42.91
N MET A 99 32.19 -14.49 -44.23
CA MET A 99 31.87 -15.69 -44.99
C MET A 99 32.93 -16.69 -44.55
N ASP A 100 32.54 -17.63 -43.70
CA ASP A 100 33.38 -18.75 -43.34
C ASP A 100 33.77 -19.34 -44.68
N SER A 101 35.02 -19.08 -45.06
CA SER A 101 35.58 -19.44 -46.34
C SER A 101 35.91 -20.91 -46.16
N GLY A 102 34.85 -21.72 -46.09
CA GLY A 102 34.95 -23.16 -46.01
C GLY A 102 35.45 -23.64 -47.37
N ASP A 103 36.68 -24.14 -47.34
CA ASP A 103 37.31 -25.01 -48.35
C ASP A 103 36.35 -26.05 -48.95
#